data_AF-A0AAU2AL38-F1
#
_entry.id   AF-A0AAU2AL38-F1
#
_cell.length_a   1.000
_cell.length_b   1.000
_cell.length_c   1.000
_cell.angle_alpha   90.00
_cell.angle_beta   90.00
_cell.angle_gamma   90.00
#
_symmetry.space_group_name_H-M   'P 1'
#
loop_
_entity.id
_entity.type
_entity.pdbx_description
1 polymer ?
#
loop_
_entity_poly.entity_id
_entity_poly.type
_entity_poly.pdbx_seq_one_letter_code
_entity_poly.pdbx_strand_id
1 'polypeptide(L)'
;MSTLARLDGDPAAALGYVREIARAAPRRHWAGEMSQVGQARAHALAGDVRATVRHIARARLHLDHIGESDEPDAPWLTIASMRLRVESGAATLRDAAAAVDDPRLALRAVDAAETALRLLGSGQLPTTWVLFTIRIADCHLCAHDPQAAVVLLAPLLDDAAALPTLARHELRGLRARPAAVGLAGS
;
A
#
# COMPACT_ATOMS: atom_id res chain seq x y z
N MET A 1 2.44 3.63 -10.80
CA MET A 1 3.41 4.62 -10.29
C MET A 1 4.80 4.14 -10.66
N SER A 2 5.65 5.01 -11.22
CA SER A 2 7.05 4.68 -11.48
C SER A 2 7.77 4.44 -10.16
N THR A 3 8.42 3.29 -10.00
CA THR A 3 9.24 2.98 -8.82
C THR A 3 10.35 4.01 -8.64
N LEU A 4 10.88 4.57 -9.74
CA LEU A 4 11.92 5.59 -9.74
C LEU A 4 11.45 6.90 -9.11
N ALA A 5 10.33 7.47 -9.57
CA ALA A 5 9.80 8.72 -9.00
C ALA A 5 9.47 8.61 -7.50
N ARG A 6 9.11 7.41 -7.02
CA ARG A 6 8.96 7.14 -5.58
C ARG A 6 10.32 7.15 -4.86
N LEU A 7 11.33 6.52 -5.44
CA LEU A 7 12.68 6.46 -4.85
C LEU A 7 13.34 7.84 -4.81
N ASP A 8 13.08 8.66 -5.84
CA ASP A 8 13.61 10.02 -5.94
C ASP A 8 12.85 11.03 -5.06
N GLY A 9 11.73 10.61 -4.45
CA GLY A 9 10.89 11.50 -3.64
C GLY A 9 10.26 12.63 -4.45
N ASP A 10 10.02 12.43 -5.75
CA ASP A 10 9.45 13.45 -6.66
C ASP A 10 7.96 13.18 -6.90
N PRO A 11 7.06 13.78 -6.08
CA PRO A 11 5.62 13.61 -6.25
C PRO A 11 5.10 14.25 -7.55
N ALA A 12 5.77 15.26 -8.09
CA ALA A 12 5.32 15.95 -9.30
C ALA A 12 5.53 15.06 -10.54
N ALA A 13 6.73 14.48 -10.68
CA ALA A 13 7.00 13.50 -11.73
C ALA A 13 6.12 12.25 -11.56
N ALA A 14 5.94 11.77 -10.32
CA ALA A 14 5.05 10.64 -10.03
C ALA A 14 3.61 10.92 -10.48
N LEU A 15 3.07 12.12 -10.20
CA LEU A 15 1.75 12.58 -10.66
C LEU A 15 1.66 12.68 -12.18
N GLY A 16 2.71 13.19 -12.84
CA GLY A 16 2.80 13.27 -14.29
C GLY A 16 2.60 11.90 -14.94
N TYR A 17 3.40 10.91 -14.55
CA TYR A 17 3.33 9.56 -15.12
C TYR A 17 1.96 8.90 -14.93
N VAL A 18 1.33 9.06 -13.77
CA VAL A 18 0.04 8.39 -13.50
C VAL A 18 -1.14 9.05 -14.21
N ARG A 19 -1.04 10.35 -14.55
CA ARG A 19 -2.03 11.02 -15.40
C ARG A 19 -1.95 10.54 -16.84
N GLU A 20 -0.75 10.28 -17.33
CA GLU A 20 -0.56 9.75 -18.70
C GLU A 20 -1.12 8.33 -18.87
N ILE A 21 -1.12 7.48 -17.83
CA ILE A 21 -1.75 6.15 -17.89
C ILE A 21 -3.23 6.26 -18.26
N ALA A 22 -3.98 7.15 -17.61
CA ALA A 22 -5.40 7.34 -17.92
C ALA A 22 -5.62 7.99 -19.29
N ARG A 23 -4.74 8.91 -19.72
CA ARG A 23 -4.81 9.54 -21.04
C ARG A 23 -4.52 8.59 -22.19
N ALA A 24 -3.60 7.65 -21.99
CA ALA A 24 -3.23 6.66 -23.01
C ALA A 24 -4.34 5.63 -23.25
N ALA A 25 -5.20 5.39 -22.26
CA ALA A 25 -6.26 4.37 -22.33
C ALA A 25 -7.57 4.84 -21.65
N PRO A 26 -8.21 5.93 -22.13
CA PRO A 26 -9.30 6.61 -21.41
C PRO A 26 -10.60 5.80 -21.32
N ARG A 27 -10.76 4.79 -22.18
CA ARG A 27 -11.92 3.88 -22.19
C ARG A 27 -11.65 2.54 -21.49
N ARG A 28 -10.46 2.37 -20.90
CA ARG A 28 -10.10 1.14 -20.22
C ARG A 28 -10.24 1.33 -18.72
N HIS A 29 -11.18 0.59 -18.11
CA HIS A 29 -11.46 0.65 -16.68
C HIS A 29 -10.21 0.43 -15.82
N TRP A 30 -9.37 -0.54 -16.17
CA TRP A 30 -8.10 -0.79 -15.49
C TRP A 30 -7.13 0.40 -15.51
N ALA A 31 -7.10 1.19 -16.59
CA ALA A 31 -6.22 2.35 -16.69
C ALA A 31 -6.70 3.48 -15.78
N GLY A 32 -8.02 3.63 -15.66
CA GLY A 32 -8.65 4.51 -14.69
C GLY A 32 -8.29 4.12 -13.26
N GLU A 33 -8.47 2.86 -12.88
CA GLU A 33 -8.11 2.33 -11.55
C GLU A 33 -6.64 2.57 -11.21
N MET A 34 -5.71 2.15 -12.08
CA MET A 34 -4.28 2.32 -11.86
C MET A 34 -3.87 3.79 -11.73
N SER A 35 -4.56 4.67 -12.47
CA SER A 35 -4.36 6.11 -12.34
C SER A 35 -4.85 6.62 -10.98
N GLN A 36 -6.00 6.18 -10.47
CA GLN A 36 -6.48 6.57 -9.15
C GLN A 36 -5.52 6.13 -8.03
N VAL A 37 -5.11 4.86 -8.02
CA VAL A 37 -4.14 4.35 -7.01
C VAL A 37 -2.80 5.06 -7.15
N GLY A 38 -2.34 5.29 -8.37
CA GLY A 38 -1.12 6.04 -8.65
C GLY A 38 -1.17 7.49 -8.12
N GLN A 39 -2.27 8.19 -8.37
CA GLN A 39 -2.48 9.56 -7.88
C GLN A 39 -2.57 9.60 -6.36
N ALA A 40 -3.25 8.65 -5.73
CA ALA A 40 -3.32 8.57 -4.27
C ALA A 40 -1.92 8.49 -3.62
N ARG A 41 -1.05 7.64 -4.17
CA ARG A 41 0.34 7.48 -3.69
C ARG A 41 1.17 8.73 -3.90
N ALA A 42 1.05 9.38 -5.05
CA ALA A 42 1.81 10.59 -5.34
C ALA A 42 1.35 11.77 -4.45
N HIS A 43 0.05 11.89 -4.17
CA HIS A 43 -0.47 12.84 -3.19
C HIS A 43 -0.04 12.52 -1.76
N ALA A 44 0.05 11.24 -1.39
CA ALA A 44 0.52 10.84 -0.07
C ALA A 44 1.99 11.20 0.13
N LEU A 45 2.82 11.00 -0.90
CA LEU A 45 4.22 11.43 -0.93
C LEU A 45 4.36 12.96 -0.80
N ALA A 46 3.41 13.73 -1.36
CA ALA A 46 3.36 15.18 -1.23
C ALA A 46 2.74 15.68 0.10
N GLY A 47 2.26 14.78 0.98
CA GLY A 47 1.55 15.15 2.20
C GLY A 47 0.11 15.64 2.00
N ASP A 48 -0.45 15.54 0.79
CA ASP A 48 -1.84 15.94 0.50
C ASP A 48 -2.83 14.84 0.89
N VAL A 49 -3.08 14.74 2.20
CA VAL A 49 -3.99 13.75 2.81
C VAL A 49 -5.37 13.75 2.15
N ARG A 50 -5.92 14.93 1.87
CA ARG A 50 -7.27 15.07 1.32
C ARG A 50 -7.35 14.47 -0.08
N ALA A 51 -6.37 14.76 -0.93
CA ALA A 51 -6.33 14.17 -2.26
C ALA A 51 -6.05 12.67 -2.21
N THR A 52 -5.16 12.20 -1.34
CA THR A 52 -4.92 10.76 -1.11
C THR A 52 -6.21 10.02 -0.80
N VAL A 53 -6.94 10.45 0.23
CA VAL A 53 -8.20 9.80 0.66
C VAL A 53 -9.22 9.81 -0.47
N ARG A 54 -9.35 10.92 -1.21
CA ARG A 54 -10.29 11.06 -2.32
C ARG A 54 -9.98 10.07 -3.45
N HIS A 55 -8.72 9.94 -3.83
CA HIS A 55 -8.31 9.03 -4.91
C HIS A 55 -8.45 7.56 -4.51
N ILE A 56 -8.19 7.20 -3.25
CA ILE A 56 -8.49 5.84 -2.75
C ILE A 56 -9.99 5.56 -2.76
N ALA A 57 -10.83 6.50 -2.30
CA ALA A 57 -12.28 6.33 -2.34
C ALA A 57 -12.80 6.15 -3.77
N ARG A 58 -12.28 6.93 -4.72
CA ARG A 58 -12.60 6.79 -6.15
C ARG A 58 -12.14 5.45 -6.74
N ALA A 59 -10.95 4.98 -6.36
CA ALA A 59 -10.46 3.68 -6.80
C ALA A 59 -11.38 2.54 -6.33
N ARG A 60 -11.82 2.58 -5.06
CA ARG A 60 -12.77 1.60 -4.51
C ARG A 60 -14.13 1.65 -5.20
N LEU A 61 -14.71 2.85 -5.34
CA LEU A 61 -15.98 3.03 -6.07
C LEU A 61 -15.88 2.55 -7.52
N HIS A 62 -14.71 2.68 -8.15
CA HIS A 62 -14.52 2.19 -9.50
C HIS A 62 -14.66 0.67 -9.59
N LEU A 63 -14.18 -0.07 -8.57
CA LEU A 63 -14.33 -1.53 -8.54
C LEU A 63 -15.79 -1.99 -8.52
N ASP A 64 -16.69 -1.21 -7.90
CA ASP A 64 -18.12 -1.53 -7.85
C ASP A 64 -18.78 -1.48 -9.25
N HIS A 65 -18.11 -0.87 -10.23
CA HIS A 65 -18.60 -0.68 -11.59
C HIS A 65 -17.88 -1.56 -12.62
N ILE A 66 -16.96 -2.43 -12.20
CA ILE A 66 -16.25 -3.36 -13.09
C ILE A 66 -17.06 -4.64 -13.21
N GLY A 67 -17.33 -5.08 -14.44
CA GLY A 67 -18.06 -6.31 -14.73
C GLY A 67 -17.21 -7.38 -15.42
N GLU A 68 -17.73 -8.61 -15.51
CA GLU A 68 -17.09 -9.73 -16.22
C GLU A 68 -16.78 -9.41 -17.70
N SER A 69 -17.51 -8.45 -18.30
CA SER A 69 -17.26 -7.96 -19.66
C SER A 69 -15.94 -7.21 -19.83
N ASP A 70 -15.26 -6.83 -18.73
CA ASP A 70 -14.00 -6.08 -18.74
C ASP A 70 -12.75 -6.99 -18.68
N GLU A 71 -12.92 -8.29 -18.39
CA GLU A 71 -11.83 -9.27 -18.37
C GLU A 71 -11.21 -9.63 -19.74
N PRO A 72 -11.90 -9.59 -20.90
CA PRO A 72 -11.31 -10.01 -22.17
C PRO A 72 -10.22 -9.05 -22.69
N ASP A 73 -10.23 -7.78 -22.26
CA ASP A 73 -9.20 -6.80 -22.66
C ASP A 73 -7.90 -6.92 -21.89
N ALA A 74 -7.94 -7.51 -20.70
CA ALA A 74 -6.78 -7.74 -19.85
C ALA A 74 -7.01 -8.99 -18.98
N PRO A 75 -6.84 -10.20 -19.55
CA PRO A 75 -7.13 -11.45 -18.83
C PRO A 75 -6.24 -11.71 -17.61
N TRP A 76 -5.18 -10.91 -17.45
CA TRP A 76 -4.31 -10.88 -16.26
C TRP A 76 -4.81 -9.92 -15.16
N LEU A 77 -5.93 -9.22 -15.39
CA LEU A 77 -6.61 -8.29 -14.47
C LEU A 77 -8.01 -8.82 -14.13
N THR A 78 -8.06 -9.97 -13.48
CA THR A 78 -9.31 -10.41 -12.84
C THR A 78 -9.80 -9.36 -11.84
N ILE A 79 -11.10 -9.35 -11.54
CA ILE A 79 -11.68 -8.45 -10.52
C ILE A 79 -10.95 -8.60 -9.18
N ALA A 80 -10.59 -9.83 -8.78
CA ALA A 80 -9.81 -10.09 -7.57
C ALA A 80 -8.41 -9.45 -7.64
N SER A 81 -7.74 -9.49 -8.79
CA SER A 81 -6.43 -8.86 -8.98
C SER A 81 -6.51 -7.33 -8.91
N MET A 82 -7.57 -6.73 -9.44
CA MET A 82 -7.80 -5.29 -9.33
C MET A 82 -8.12 -4.88 -7.88
N ARG A 83 -8.96 -5.64 -7.19
CA ARG A 83 -9.26 -5.40 -5.78
C ARG A 83 -8.01 -5.51 -4.91
N LEU A 84 -7.17 -6.52 -5.15
CA LEU A 84 -5.87 -6.65 -4.51
C LEU A 84 -5.01 -5.40 -4.71
N ARG A 85 -4.93 -4.86 -5.94
CA ARG A 85 -4.15 -3.64 -6.24
C ARG A 85 -4.69 -2.40 -5.54
N VAL A 86 -6.01 -2.20 -5.52
CA VAL A 86 -6.65 -1.06 -4.83
C VAL A 86 -6.35 -1.12 -3.34
N GLU A 87 -6.54 -2.27 -2.70
CA GLU A 87 -6.32 -2.41 -1.26
C GLU A 87 -4.82 -2.31 -0.90
N SER A 88 -3.94 -2.88 -1.72
CA SER A 88 -2.49 -2.66 -1.62
C SER A 88 -2.10 -1.19 -1.84
N GLY A 89 -2.88 -0.47 -2.66
CA GLY A 89 -2.76 0.96 -2.89
C GLY A 89 -3.16 1.79 -1.69
N ALA A 90 -4.27 1.43 -1.06
CA ALA A 90 -4.85 2.09 0.10
C ALA A 90 -3.95 2.03 1.34
N ALA A 91 -2.99 1.10 1.41
CA ALA A 91 -1.92 1.13 2.41
C ALA A 91 -1.06 2.42 2.39
N THR A 92 -1.15 3.25 1.34
CA THR A 92 -0.54 4.60 1.31
C THR A 92 -1.20 5.59 2.28
N LEU A 93 -2.41 5.28 2.80
CA LEU A 93 -3.03 6.03 3.89
C LEU A 93 -2.15 6.05 5.14
N ARG A 94 -1.25 5.08 5.30
CA ARG A 94 -0.21 5.09 6.33
C ARG A 94 0.75 6.26 6.18
N ASP A 95 1.18 6.57 4.95
CA ASP A 95 2.08 7.68 4.68
C ASP A 95 1.38 9.02 5.00
N ALA A 96 0.10 9.12 4.61
CA ALA A 96 -0.76 10.24 4.99
C ALA A 96 -0.95 10.34 6.51
N ALA A 97 -1.18 9.22 7.21
CA ALA A 97 -1.32 9.17 8.66
C ALA A 97 -0.05 9.69 9.36
N ALA A 98 1.13 9.24 8.92
CA ALA A 98 2.41 9.68 9.47
C ALA A 98 2.66 11.19 9.25
N ALA A 99 2.14 11.77 8.16
CA ALA A 99 2.30 13.19 7.87
C ALA A 99 1.47 14.10 8.78
N VAL A 100 0.35 13.62 9.31
CA VAL A 100 -0.59 14.43 10.13
C VAL A 100 -0.85 13.85 11.53
N ASP A 101 -0.15 12.78 11.89
CA ASP A 101 -0.30 12.04 13.15
C ASP A 101 -1.76 11.61 13.45
N ASP A 102 -2.46 11.08 12.43
CA ASP A 102 -3.86 10.62 12.56
C ASP A 102 -3.95 9.08 12.63
N PRO A 103 -4.15 8.49 13.82
CA PRO A 103 -4.23 7.04 13.98
C PRO A 103 -5.44 6.43 13.28
N ARG A 104 -6.50 7.19 12.99
CA ARG A 104 -7.67 6.66 12.25
C ARG A 104 -7.31 6.38 10.79
N LEU A 105 -6.46 7.19 10.18
CA LEU A 105 -5.95 6.93 8.83
C LEU A 105 -5.03 5.71 8.81
N ALA A 106 -4.23 5.52 9.87
CA ALA A 106 -3.38 4.36 10.02
C ALA A 106 -4.19 3.07 10.19
N LEU A 107 -5.25 3.07 11.00
CA LEU A 107 -6.17 1.92 11.14
C LEU A 107 -6.86 1.58 9.81
N ARG A 108 -7.30 2.59 9.04
CA ARG A 108 -7.82 2.36 7.68
C ARG A 108 -6.78 1.76 6.74
N ALA A 109 -5.50 2.04 6.96
CA ALA A 109 -4.39 1.44 6.21
C ALA A 109 -4.13 -0.01 6.67
N VAL A 110 -4.33 -0.34 7.95
CA VAL A 110 -4.34 -1.72 8.47
C VAL A 110 -5.43 -2.53 7.76
N ASP A 111 -6.68 -2.08 7.80
CA ASP A 111 -7.82 -2.77 7.18
C ASP A 111 -7.59 -3.08 5.70
N ALA A 112 -7.02 -2.09 4.97
CA ALA A 112 -6.68 -2.23 3.57
C ALA A 112 -5.56 -3.25 3.34
N ALA A 113 -4.47 -3.17 4.10
CA ALA A 113 -3.34 -4.08 3.97
C ALA A 113 -3.70 -5.52 4.34
N GLU A 114 -4.53 -5.73 5.37
CA GLU A 114 -5.07 -7.05 5.70
C GLU A 114 -6.01 -7.59 4.62
N THR A 115 -6.85 -6.73 4.05
CA THR A 115 -7.73 -7.14 2.94
C THR A 115 -6.91 -7.56 1.73
N ALA A 116 -5.84 -6.82 1.39
CA ALA A 116 -4.90 -7.21 0.36
C ALA A 116 -4.22 -8.55 0.68
N LEU A 117 -3.78 -8.76 1.93
CA LEU A 117 -3.16 -10.01 2.35
C LEU A 117 -4.11 -11.21 2.23
N ARG A 118 -5.39 -11.04 2.60
CA ARG A 118 -6.43 -12.07 2.42
C ARG A 118 -6.67 -12.39 0.94
N LEU A 119 -6.72 -11.37 0.09
CA LEU A 119 -6.91 -11.52 -1.37
C LEU A 119 -5.72 -12.20 -2.06
N LEU A 120 -4.50 -12.03 -1.53
CA LEU A 120 -3.31 -12.73 -2.02
C LEU A 120 -3.41 -14.25 -1.84
N GLY A 121 -4.12 -14.71 -0.80
CA GLY A 121 -4.22 -16.11 -0.42
C GLY A 121 -2.95 -16.66 0.21
N SER A 122 -3.08 -17.82 0.88
CA SER A 122 -1.95 -18.55 1.47
C SER A 122 -1.33 -19.49 0.44
N GLY A 123 -0.10 -19.23 -0.01
CA GLY A 123 0.76 -20.29 -0.56
C GLY A 123 1.53 -20.00 -1.85
N GLN A 124 1.26 -18.91 -2.58
CA GLN A 124 1.90 -18.69 -3.88
C GLN A 124 3.05 -17.68 -3.87
N LEU A 125 3.08 -16.75 -2.89
CA LEU A 125 4.06 -15.66 -2.87
C LEU A 125 4.59 -15.37 -1.45
N PRO A 126 5.46 -16.25 -0.89
CA PRO A 126 5.97 -16.12 0.48
C PRO A 126 6.66 -14.77 0.75
N THR A 127 7.44 -14.27 -0.21
CA THR A 127 8.10 -12.95 -0.07
C THR A 127 7.09 -11.81 0.00
N THR A 128 6.04 -11.87 -0.83
CA THR A 128 4.99 -10.85 -0.84
C THR A 128 4.20 -10.86 0.47
N TRP A 129 3.90 -12.05 1.00
CA TRP A 129 3.26 -12.20 2.30
C TRP A 129 4.09 -11.53 3.40
N VAL A 130 5.39 -11.81 3.46
CA VAL A 130 6.32 -11.18 4.42
C VAL A 130 6.30 -9.65 4.30
N LEU A 131 6.33 -9.11 3.07
CA LEU A 131 6.30 -7.66 2.85
C LEU A 131 4.97 -7.02 3.30
N PHE A 132 3.83 -7.69 3.07
CA PHE A 132 2.54 -7.22 3.59
C PHE A 132 2.50 -7.26 5.11
N THR A 133 3.01 -8.32 5.74
CA THR A 133 3.09 -8.42 7.21
C THR A 133 3.91 -7.27 7.80
N ILE A 134 5.08 -6.97 7.23
CA ILE A 134 5.89 -5.82 7.64
C ILE A 134 5.12 -4.51 7.45
N ARG A 135 4.39 -4.37 6.33
CA ARG A 135 3.61 -3.16 6.04
C ARG A 135 2.44 -2.97 7.01
N ILE A 136 1.77 -4.06 7.42
CA ILE A 136 0.70 -4.00 8.43
C ILE A 136 1.29 -3.58 9.79
N ALA A 137 2.45 -4.11 10.18
CA ALA A 137 3.14 -3.68 11.40
C ALA A 137 3.48 -2.18 11.36
N ASP A 138 3.94 -1.67 10.22
CA ASP A 138 4.18 -0.23 10.01
C ASP A 138 2.90 0.60 10.15
N CYS A 139 1.76 0.10 9.69
CA CYS A 139 0.47 0.73 9.91
C CYS A 139 0.09 0.76 11.40
N HIS A 140 0.30 -0.33 12.16
CA HIS A 140 0.04 -0.34 13.61
C HIS A 140 0.93 0.66 14.36
N LEU A 141 2.19 0.80 13.99
CA LEU A 141 3.07 1.83 14.58
C LEU A 141 2.56 3.25 14.31
N CYS A 142 2.08 3.53 13.08
CA CYS A 142 1.43 4.80 12.76
C CYS A 142 0.06 4.97 13.46
N ALA A 143 -0.55 3.89 13.94
CA ALA A 143 -1.77 3.92 14.73
C ALA A 143 -1.51 4.04 16.24
N HIS A 144 -0.25 4.21 16.65
CA HIS A 144 0.21 4.19 18.04
C HIS A 144 -0.05 2.87 18.79
N ASP A 145 -0.04 1.75 18.05
CA ASP A 145 -0.17 0.41 18.60
C ASP A 145 1.13 -0.40 18.37
N PRO A 146 2.20 -0.10 19.11
CA PRO A 146 3.47 -0.83 18.98
C PRO A 146 3.34 -2.30 19.38
N GLN A 147 2.40 -2.65 20.27
CA GLN A 147 2.23 -4.02 20.72
C GLN A 147 1.71 -4.92 19.60
N ALA A 148 0.70 -4.47 18.85
CA ALA A 148 0.23 -5.21 17.68
C ALA A 148 1.33 -5.39 16.63
N ALA A 149 2.16 -4.36 16.42
CA ALA A 149 3.30 -4.45 15.51
C ALA A 149 4.31 -5.54 15.95
N VAL A 150 4.65 -5.62 17.24
CA VAL A 150 5.55 -6.65 17.77
C VAL A 150 4.96 -8.04 17.61
N VAL A 151 3.70 -8.23 18.03
CA VAL A 151 3.02 -9.52 17.93
C VAL A 151 3.01 -10.02 16.48
N LEU A 152 2.76 -9.12 15.53
CA LEU A 152 2.72 -9.46 14.11
C LEU A 152 4.11 -9.81 13.56
N LEU A 153 5.16 -9.13 14.02
CA LEU A 153 6.53 -9.32 13.53
C LEU A 153 7.27 -10.46 14.21
N ALA A 154 6.88 -10.89 15.41
CA ALA A 154 7.60 -11.89 16.19
C ALA A 154 7.97 -13.15 15.38
N PRO A 155 7.04 -13.79 14.63
CA PRO A 155 7.37 -14.98 13.84
C PRO A 155 8.39 -14.72 12.72
N LEU A 156 8.45 -13.49 12.19
CA LEU A 156 9.43 -13.11 11.17
C LEU A 156 10.81 -12.81 11.76
N LEU A 157 10.85 -12.41 13.03
CA LEU A 157 12.08 -12.07 13.72
C LEU A 157 12.83 -13.30 14.20
N ASP A 158 12.13 -14.41 14.47
CA ASP A 158 12.71 -15.70 14.85
C ASP A 158 13.74 -16.22 13.83
N ASP A 159 13.53 -15.95 12.54
CA ASP A 159 14.49 -16.24 11.47
C ASP A 159 14.71 -15.03 10.54
N ALA A 160 15.04 -13.89 11.15
CA ALA A 160 15.26 -12.64 10.43
C ALA A 160 16.39 -12.73 9.37
N ALA A 161 17.33 -13.66 9.56
CA ALA A 161 18.44 -13.89 8.63
C ALA A 161 17.98 -14.53 7.31
N ALA A 162 17.03 -15.47 7.36
CA ALA A 162 16.48 -16.11 6.17
C ALA A 162 15.53 -15.22 5.35
N LEU A 163 15.10 -14.07 5.90
CA LEU A 163 14.21 -13.16 5.19
C LEU A 163 14.85 -12.61 3.89
N PRO A 164 14.07 -12.42 2.81
CA PRO A 164 14.56 -11.78 1.59
C PRO A 164 15.19 -10.40 1.84
N THR A 165 16.16 -9.99 1.02
CA THR A 165 16.88 -8.71 1.17
C THR A 165 15.94 -7.50 1.29
N LEU A 166 14.89 -7.46 0.47
CA LEU A 166 13.90 -6.39 0.52
C LEU A 166 13.15 -6.37 1.85
N ALA A 167 12.72 -7.53 2.37
CA ALA A 167 12.06 -7.61 3.68
C ALA A 167 12.97 -7.15 4.81
N ARG A 168 14.25 -7.54 4.79
CA ARG A 168 15.24 -7.05 5.77
C ARG A 168 15.47 -5.54 5.66
N HIS A 169 15.41 -4.97 4.45
CA HIS A 169 15.50 -3.52 4.24
C HIS A 169 14.30 -2.79 4.84
N GLU A 170 13.08 -3.26 4.58
CA GLU A 170 11.85 -2.69 5.15
C GLU A 170 11.84 -2.78 6.68
N LEU A 171 12.25 -3.92 7.27
CA LEU A 171 12.39 -4.07 8.73
C LEU A 171 13.40 -3.10 9.34
N ARG A 172 14.51 -2.83 8.65
CA ARG A 172 15.49 -1.82 9.09
C ARG A 172 14.88 -0.42 9.05
N GLY A 173 14.13 -0.09 7.99
CA GLY A 173 13.39 1.17 7.90
C GLY A 173 12.37 1.33 9.02
N LEU A 174 11.66 0.25 9.37
CA LEU A 174 10.71 0.22 10.47
C LEU A 174 11.36 0.55 11.82
N ARG A 175 12.50 -0.08 12.13
CA ARG A 175 13.26 0.14 13.37
C ARG A 175 13.78 1.58 13.51
N ALA A 176 14.07 2.24 12.39
CA ALA A 176 14.54 3.61 12.39
C ALA A 176 13.42 4.65 12.63
N ARG A 177 12.15 4.23 12.71
CA ARG A 177 11.05 5.17 12.93
C ARG A 177 11.02 5.68 14.37
N PRO A 178 10.73 6.97 14.59
CA PRO A 178 10.54 7.53 15.93
C PRO A 178 9.48 6.79 16.75
N ALA A 179 8.37 6.41 16.11
CA ALA A 179 7.29 5.62 16.73
C ALA A 179 7.71 4.18 17.11
N ALA A 180 8.81 3.67 16.53
CA ALA A 180 9.36 2.34 16.81
C ALA A 180 10.43 2.35 17.92
N VAL A 181 10.86 3.52 18.42
CA VAL A 181 11.90 3.63 19.47
C VAL A 181 11.45 2.95 20.78
N GLY A 182 10.14 2.83 21.02
CA GLY A 182 9.59 2.04 22.13
C GLY A 182 9.78 0.52 22.01
N LEU A 183 10.17 0.00 20.84
CA LEU A 183 10.39 -1.43 20.59
C LEU A 183 11.81 -1.92 20.94
N ALA A 184 12.75 -1.01 21.19
CA ALA A 184 14.14 -1.33 21.50
C ALA A 184 14.43 -1.41 23.01
N GLY A 185 13.42 -1.18 23.86
CA GLY A 185 13.55 -1.04 25.31
C GLY A 185 12.85 -2.10 26.16
N SER A 186 12.44 -3.22 25.58
CA SER A 186 11.78 -4.35 26.27
C SER A 186 12.59 -5.63 26.18
#